data_AF-A0A059FT27-F1
#
_entry.id   AF-A0A059FT27-F1
#
_cell.length_a   1.000
_cell.length_b   1.000
_cell.length_c   1.000
_cell.angle_alpha   90.00
_cell.angle_beta   90.00
_cell.angle_gamma   90.00
#
_symmetry.space_group_name_H-M   'P 1'
#
loop_
_entity.id
_entity.type
_entity.pdbx_description
1 polymer ?
#
loop_
_entity_poly.entity_id
_entity_poly.type
_entity_poly.pdbx_seq_one_letter_code
_entity_poly.pdbx_strand_id
1 'polypeptide(L)'
;MSLTPPTAGAAALAALLENRDRFSRLADRDFANAAGLLVRKLMNSAGQATEDMIALREAVGHEIFETELKKLTAHQARLLARRLDKAVDDYEVSTAGAAAAHIRKVMAGETTAPQATAVEAEAETPAAGTEPTGTDDAPKNAYFGRKSFRAGN
;
A
#
# COMPACT_ATOMS: atom_id res chain seq x y z
N MET A 1 4.77 -12.82 49.37
CA MET A 1 5.49 -12.12 48.30
C MET A 1 5.19 -12.82 46.98
N SER A 2 4.41 -12.18 46.09
CA SER A 2 4.27 -12.66 44.71
C SER A 2 4.82 -11.56 43.82
N LEU A 3 6.02 -11.78 43.29
CA LEU A 3 6.63 -10.94 42.28
C LEU A 3 5.88 -11.18 40.98
N THR A 4 5.01 -10.25 40.60
CA THR A 4 4.43 -10.19 39.26
C THR A 4 5.59 -10.07 38.27
N PRO A 5 5.73 -10.97 37.28
CA PRO A 5 6.72 -10.76 36.23
C PRO A 5 6.37 -9.47 35.48
N PRO A 6 7.35 -8.76 34.89
CA PRO A 6 7.05 -7.65 34.02
C PRO A 6 6.08 -8.15 32.95
N THR A 7 4.86 -7.63 32.92
CA THR A 7 3.83 -8.06 31.99
C THR A 7 4.30 -7.68 30.59
N ALA A 8 4.93 -8.64 29.90
CA ALA A 8 5.15 -8.54 28.46
C ALA A 8 3.81 -8.18 27.82
N GLY A 9 3.79 -7.21 26.89
CA GLY A 9 2.54 -6.62 26.39
C GLY A 9 1.51 -7.65 25.89
N ALA A 10 1.98 -8.77 25.33
CA ALA A 10 1.12 -9.90 24.93
C ALA A 10 0.43 -10.58 26.13
N ALA A 11 1.14 -10.79 27.25
CA ALA A 11 0.57 -11.37 28.46
C ALA A 11 -0.45 -10.43 29.12
N ALA A 12 -0.23 -9.12 29.05
CA ALA A 12 -1.22 -8.13 29.50
C ALA A 12 -2.50 -8.16 28.66
N LEU A 13 -2.38 -8.25 27.33
CA LEU A 13 -3.54 -8.36 26.44
C LEU A 13 -4.31 -9.65 26.67
N ALA A 14 -3.61 -10.78 26.83
CA ALA A 14 -4.23 -12.07 27.15
C ALA A 14 -5.04 -11.99 28.47
N ALA A 15 -4.46 -11.42 29.53
CA ALA A 15 -5.14 -11.25 30.81
C ALA A 15 -6.40 -10.38 30.72
N LEU A 16 -6.40 -9.34 29.87
CA LEU A 16 -7.59 -8.50 29.63
C LEU A 16 -8.70 -9.29 28.94
N LEU A 17 -8.36 -10.14 27.97
CA LEU A 17 -9.32 -10.98 27.25
C LEU A 17 -9.90 -12.09 28.15
N GLU A 18 -9.07 -12.71 28.99
CA GLU A 18 -9.51 -13.71 29.98
C GLU A 18 -10.49 -13.13 31.01
N ASN A 19 -10.40 -11.83 31.29
CA ASN A 19 -11.26 -11.13 32.24
C ASN A 19 -12.33 -10.27 31.54
N ARG A 20 -12.65 -10.52 30.26
CA ARG A 20 -13.60 -9.72 29.46
C ARG A 20 -14.94 -9.48 30.16
N ASP A 21 -15.50 -10.51 30.79
CA ASP A 21 -16.81 -10.42 31.47
C ASP A 21 -16.80 -9.46 32.67
N ARG A 22 -15.64 -9.30 33.32
CA ARG A 22 -15.45 -8.33 34.41
C ARG A 22 -15.37 -6.89 33.89
N PHE A 23 -15.05 -6.73 32.61
CA PHE A 23 -14.96 -5.44 31.91
C PHE A 23 -16.08 -5.28 30.87
N SER A 24 -17.29 -5.75 31.18
CA SER A 24 -18.46 -5.74 30.28
C SER A 24 -18.90 -4.36 29.77
N ARG A 25 -18.33 -3.27 30.31
CA ARG A 25 -18.50 -1.91 29.78
C ARG A 25 -17.80 -1.69 28.43
N LEU A 26 -16.84 -2.54 28.07
CA LEU A 26 -16.11 -2.44 26.81
C LEU A 26 -16.91 -3.12 25.69
N ALA A 27 -17.23 -2.36 24.65
CA ALA A 27 -18.00 -2.89 23.53
C ALA A 27 -17.10 -3.75 22.63
N ASP A 28 -17.71 -4.66 21.86
CA ASP A 28 -16.98 -5.51 20.89
C ASP A 28 -16.18 -4.67 19.88
N ARG A 29 -16.73 -3.51 19.50
CA ARG A 29 -16.05 -2.52 18.64
C ARG A 29 -14.70 -2.08 19.20
N ASP A 30 -14.54 -1.97 20.51
CA ASP A 30 -13.29 -1.51 21.12
C ASP A 30 -12.22 -2.61 21.04
N PHE A 31 -12.61 -3.87 21.20
CA PHE A 31 -11.73 -5.01 20.93
C PHE A 31 -11.35 -5.09 19.45
N ALA A 32 -12.30 -4.86 18.54
CA ALA A 32 -12.02 -4.81 17.10
C ALA A 32 -11.07 -3.66 16.74
N ASN A 33 -11.19 -2.49 17.39
CA ASN A 33 -10.26 -1.38 17.22
C ASN A 33 -8.85 -1.72 17.72
N ALA A 34 -8.74 -2.39 18.88
CA ALA A 34 -7.46 -2.84 19.42
C ALA A 34 -6.80 -3.89 18.50
N ALA A 35 -7.57 -4.87 18.02
CA ALA A 35 -7.12 -5.83 17.04
C ALA A 35 -6.66 -5.13 15.74
N GLY A 36 -7.43 -4.15 15.25
CA GLY A 36 -7.09 -3.39 14.07
C GLY A 36 -5.78 -2.63 14.18
N LEU A 37 -5.45 -2.08 15.36
CA LEU A 37 -4.15 -1.48 15.62
C LEU A 37 -3.00 -2.48 15.47
N LEU A 38 -3.15 -3.68 16.02
CA LEU A 38 -2.15 -4.74 15.91
C LEU A 38 -2.01 -5.22 14.46
N VAL A 39 -3.11 -5.46 13.76
CA VAL A 39 -3.14 -5.84 12.34
C VAL A 39 -2.40 -4.82 11.50
N ARG A 40 -2.69 -3.53 11.68
CA ARG A 40 -2.01 -2.47 10.94
C ARG A 40 -0.51 -2.43 11.24
N LYS A 41 -0.11 -2.69 12.48
CA LYS A 41 1.32 -2.76 12.84
C LYS A 41 2.01 -3.94 12.16
N LEU A 42 1.37 -5.10 12.11
CA LEU A 42 1.87 -6.29 11.42
C LEU A 42 1.98 -6.03 9.91
N MET A 43 0.95 -5.49 9.27
CA MET A 43 1.01 -5.10 7.84
C MET A 43 2.18 -4.17 7.52
N ASN A 44 2.57 -3.29 8.45
CA ASN A 44 3.67 -2.35 8.24
C ASN A 44 5.05 -2.89 8.66
N SER A 45 5.11 -3.99 9.42
CA SER A 45 6.37 -4.54 9.87
C SER A 45 7.20 -5.05 8.70
N ALA A 46 8.51 -5.04 8.85
CA ALA A 46 9.41 -5.63 7.85
C ALA A 46 9.24 -7.16 7.85
N GLY A 47 9.51 -7.79 6.70
CA GLY A 47 9.60 -9.24 6.59
C GLY A 47 8.27 -9.99 6.43
N GLN A 48 7.16 -9.32 6.12
CA GLN A 48 5.89 -10.00 5.85
C GLN A 48 6.00 -10.87 4.60
N ALA A 49 5.83 -12.18 4.77
CA ALA A 49 5.62 -13.11 3.67
C ALA A 49 4.14 -13.14 3.26
N THR A 50 3.84 -13.64 2.06
CA THR A 50 2.45 -13.79 1.60
C THR A 50 1.67 -14.74 2.52
N GLU A 51 2.33 -15.79 3.00
CA GLU A 51 1.80 -16.75 3.96
C GLU A 51 1.43 -16.09 5.29
N ASP A 52 2.28 -15.21 5.82
CA ASP A 52 2.01 -14.48 7.06
C ASP A 52 0.79 -13.57 6.89
N MET A 53 0.63 -12.95 5.72
CA MET A 53 -0.52 -12.10 5.43
C MET A 53 -1.82 -12.90 5.32
N ILE A 54 -1.76 -14.09 4.73
CA ILE A 54 -2.90 -15.02 4.66
C ILE A 54 -3.29 -15.47 6.08
N ALA A 55 -2.31 -15.92 6.87
CA ALA A 55 -2.52 -16.32 8.26
C ALA A 55 -3.08 -15.17 9.11
N LEU A 56 -2.60 -13.95 8.90
CA LEU A 56 -3.12 -12.76 9.58
C LEU A 56 -4.59 -12.51 9.24
N ARG A 57 -4.98 -12.61 7.95
CA ARG A 57 -6.37 -12.45 7.50
C ARG A 57 -7.28 -13.52 8.09
N GLU A 58 -6.83 -14.78 8.14
CA GLU A 58 -7.58 -15.89 8.72
C GLU A 58 -7.77 -15.72 10.24
N ALA A 59 -6.73 -15.28 10.94
CA ALA A 59 -6.76 -15.12 12.40
C ALA A 59 -7.70 -13.99 12.87
N VAL A 60 -7.74 -12.87 12.15
CA VAL A 60 -8.52 -11.68 12.58
C VAL A 60 -9.85 -11.52 11.86
N GLY A 61 -10.08 -12.32 10.81
CA GLY A 61 -11.25 -12.24 9.96
C GLY A 61 -11.14 -11.21 8.83
N HIS A 62 -11.87 -11.47 7.76
CA HIS A 62 -11.81 -10.70 6.51
C HIS A 62 -12.15 -9.21 6.71
N GLU A 63 -13.18 -8.91 7.49
CA GLU A 63 -13.67 -7.53 7.68
C GLU A 63 -12.65 -6.62 8.37
N ILE A 64 -12.03 -7.09 9.46
CA ILE A 64 -11.01 -6.32 10.19
C ILE A 64 -9.78 -6.13 9.31
N PHE A 65 -9.35 -7.20 8.64
CA PHE A 65 -8.22 -7.17 7.73
C PHE A 65 -8.41 -6.14 6.61
N GLU A 66 -9.53 -6.23 5.87
CA GLU A 66 -9.81 -5.33 4.75
C GLU A 66 -9.99 -3.88 5.19
N THR A 67 -10.62 -3.67 6.35
CA THR A 67 -10.77 -2.35 6.94
C THR A 67 -9.41 -1.72 7.23
N GLU A 68 -8.48 -2.47 7.81
CA GLU A 68 -7.15 -1.97 8.13
C GLU A 68 -6.25 -1.82 6.90
N LEU A 69 -6.39 -2.71 5.91
CA LEU A 69 -5.71 -2.60 4.63
C LEU A 69 -6.10 -1.29 3.91
N LYS A 70 -7.40 -0.94 3.90
CA LYS A 70 -7.91 0.31 3.31
C LYS A 70 -7.44 1.57 4.06
N LYS A 71 -7.11 1.46 5.34
CA LYS A 71 -6.59 2.57 6.16
C LYS A 71 -5.10 2.83 5.97
N LEU A 72 -4.38 1.96 5.25
CA LEU A 72 -2.98 2.20 4.93
C LEU A 72 -2.84 3.44 4.03
N THR A 73 -1.82 4.24 4.32
CA THR A 73 -1.45 5.35 3.41
C THR A 73 -0.93 4.78 2.08
N ALA A 74 -0.97 5.57 1.01
CA ALA A 74 -0.44 5.15 -0.29
C ALA A 74 1.03 4.70 -0.23
N HIS A 75 1.84 5.31 0.63
CA HIS A 75 3.22 4.87 0.86
C HIS A 75 3.27 3.47 1.50
N GLN A 76 2.49 3.25 2.56
CA GLN A 76 2.45 1.97 3.28
C GLN A 76 1.92 0.83 2.43
N ALA A 77 0.82 1.06 1.70
CA ALA A 77 0.22 0.06 0.83
C ALA A 77 1.19 -0.36 -0.29
N ARG A 78 1.87 0.60 -0.93
CA ARG A 78 2.91 0.32 -1.94
C ARG A 78 4.09 -0.46 -1.36
N LEU A 79 4.54 -0.05 -0.19
CA LEU A 79 5.65 -0.72 0.47
C LEU A 79 5.30 -2.16 0.84
N LEU A 80 4.07 -2.41 1.31
CA LEU A 80 3.58 -3.77 1.56
C LEU A 80 3.47 -4.56 0.24
N ALA A 81 2.89 -4.01 -0.81
CA ALA A 81 2.78 -4.67 -2.11
C ALA A 81 4.15 -5.12 -2.65
N ARG A 82 5.16 -4.23 -2.62
CA ARG A 82 6.53 -4.55 -3.04
C ARG A 82 7.25 -5.58 -2.16
N ARG A 83 6.83 -5.73 -0.91
CA ARG A 83 7.39 -6.75 -0.01
C ARG A 83 6.83 -8.13 -0.34
N LEU A 84 5.54 -8.21 -0.64
CA LEU A 84 4.86 -9.45 -1.02
C LEU A 84 5.23 -9.90 -2.42
N ASP A 85 5.41 -8.94 -3.33
CA ASP A 85 5.79 -9.18 -4.71
C ASP A 85 6.88 -8.19 -5.13
N LYS A 86 8.11 -8.68 -5.26
CA LYS A 86 9.27 -7.86 -5.62
C LYS A 86 9.27 -7.46 -7.10
N ALA A 87 8.48 -8.13 -7.93
CA ALA A 87 8.44 -7.90 -9.38
C ALA A 87 7.34 -6.91 -9.79
N VAL A 88 6.52 -6.44 -8.84
CA VAL A 88 5.43 -5.52 -9.12
C VAL A 88 5.93 -4.20 -9.71
N ASP A 89 5.26 -3.73 -10.77
CA ASP A 89 5.53 -2.42 -11.36
C ASP A 89 5.02 -1.31 -10.44
N ASP A 90 5.83 -0.27 -10.24
CA ASP A 90 5.46 0.92 -9.47
C ASP A 90 4.21 1.63 -10.02
N TYR A 91 3.93 1.51 -11.32
CA TYR A 91 2.71 2.03 -11.95
C TYR A 91 1.46 1.25 -11.50
N GLU A 92 1.55 -0.08 -11.41
CA GLU A 92 0.43 -0.96 -10.99
C GLU A 92 0.01 -0.72 -9.54
N VAL A 93 0.93 -0.28 -8.70
CA VAL A 93 0.67 0.03 -7.28
C VAL A 93 0.65 1.54 -6.99
N SER A 94 0.58 2.39 -8.01
CA SER A 94 0.73 3.85 -7.89
C SER A 94 -0.23 4.52 -6.88
N THR A 95 -1.40 3.94 -6.65
CA THR A 95 -2.40 4.43 -5.67
C THR A 95 -2.60 3.44 -4.53
N ALA A 96 -3.09 3.92 -3.38
CA ALA A 96 -3.41 3.05 -2.24
C ALA A 96 -4.42 1.94 -2.61
N GLY A 97 -5.43 2.29 -3.41
CA GLY A 97 -6.44 1.34 -3.87
C GLY A 97 -5.88 0.27 -4.80
N ALA A 98 -5.01 0.67 -5.74
CA ALA A 98 -4.36 -0.26 -6.66
C ALA A 98 -3.38 -1.19 -5.93
N ALA A 99 -2.57 -0.65 -5.01
CA ALA A 99 -1.71 -1.45 -4.15
C ALA A 99 -2.50 -2.45 -3.28
N ALA A 100 -3.61 -2.03 -2.67
CA ALA A 100 -4.48 -2.94 -1.91
C ALA A 100 -5.11 -4.02 -2.81
N ALA A 101 -5.50 -3.70 -4.03
CA ALA A 101 -5.99 -4.69 -4.99
C ALA A 101 -4.90 -5.70 -5.39
N HIS A 102 -3.66 -5.23 -5.63
CA HIS A 102 -2.52 -6.11 -5.91
C HIS A 102 -2.24 -7.06 -4.75
N ILE A 103 -2.20 -6.54 -3.52
CA ILE A 103 -2.02 -7.34 -2.30
C ILE A 103 -3.06 -8.46 -2.23
N ARG A 104 -4.34 -8.17 -2.53
CA ARG A 104 -5.40 -9.21 -2.54
C ARG A 104 -5.13 -10.29 -3.58
N LYS A 105 -4.72 -9.92 -4.80
CA LYS A 105 -4.39 -10.86 -5.87
C LYS A 105 -3.24 -11.78 -5.49
N VAL A 106 -2.15 -11.19 -4.99
CA VAL A 106 -0.97 -11.94 -4.51
C VAL A 106 -1.38 -12.92 -3.41
N MET A 107 -2.19 -12.48 -2.45
CA MET A 107 -2.70 -13.34 -1.37
C MET A 107 -3.71 -14.41 -1.84
N ALA A 108 -4.31 -14.26 -3.03
CA ALA A 108 -5.18 -15.26 -3.63
C ALA A 108 -4.41 -16.28 -4.48
N GLY A 109 -3.09 -16.12 -4.63
CA GLY A 109 -2.28 -16.95 -5.52
C GLY A 109 -2.40 -16.57 -6.99
N GLU A 110 -3.07 -15.46 -7.31
CA GLU A 110 -3.08 -14.88 -8.65
C GLU A 110 -1.79 -14.08 -8.83
N THR A 111 -0.66 -14.78 -9.01
CA THR A 111 0.58 -14.12 -9.37
C THR A 111 0.42 -13.58 -10.80
N THR A 112 0.36 -12.25 -10.94
CA THR A 112 0.41 -11.59 -12.24
C THR A 112 1.75 -11.95 -12.88
N ALA A 113 1.73 -12.81 -13.90
CA ALA A 113 2.93 -13.10 -14.68
C ALA A 113 3.53 -11.78 -15.18
N PRO A 114 4.86 -11.59 -15.13
CA PRO A 114 5.48 -10.37 -15.65
C PRO A 114 5.12 -10.25 -17.13
N GLN A 115 4.39 -9.19 -17.50
CA GLN A 115 4.31 -8.79 -18.90
C GLN A 115 5.73 -8.38 -19.30
N ALA A 116 6.41 -9.28 -20.01
CA ALA A 116 7.55 -8.92 -20.82
C ALA A 116 7.05 -7.87 -21.81
N THR A 117 7.36 -6.60 -21.57
CA THR A 117 7.30 -5.55 -22.57
C THR A 117 8.29 -5.95 -23.65
N ALA A 118 7.77 -6.61 -24.69
CA ALA A 118 8.48 -6.83 -25.93
C ALA A 118 8.84 -5.45 -26.49
N VAL A 119 10.12 -5.13 -26.41
CA VAL A 119 10.74 -4.04 -27.16
C VAL A 119 10.73 -4.49 -28.62
N GLU A 120 9.67 -4.18 -29.36
CA GLU A 120 9.75 -4.15 -30.82
C GLU A 120 10.46 -2.85 -31.21
N ALA A 121 11.78 -2.94 -31.25
CA ALA A 121 12.59 -2.11 -32.09
C ALA A 121 12.35 -2.55 -33.54
N GLU A 122 11.60 -1.77 -34.30
CA GLU A 122 11.60 -1.87 -35.75
C GLU A 122 11.98 -0.51 -36.32
N ALA A 123 13.27 -0.37 -36.58
CA ALA A 123 13.83 0.63 -37.45
C ALA A 123 14.02 -0.02 -38.82
N GLU A 124 13.37 0.51 -39.86
CA GLU A 124 13.95 0.64 -41.21
C GLU A 124 13.09 1.59 -42.07
N THR A 125 13.69 2.73 -42.44
CA THR A 125 13.32 3.65 -43.52
C THR A 125 13.94 3.15 -44.85
N PRO A 126 13.86 3.82 -46.04
CA PRO A 126 13.14 5.03 -46.46
C PRO A 126 12.41 4.91 -47.84
N ALA A 127 11.54 5.88 -48.18
CA ALA A 127 11.33 6.25 -49.59
C ALA A 127 11.05 7.77 -49.70
N ALA A 128 11.92 8.42 -50.47
CA ALA A 128 12.01 9.86 -50.65
C ALA A 128 10.88 10.45 -51.51
N GLY A 129 10.56 11.73 -51.26
CA GLY A 129 9.65 12.51 -52.09
C GLY A 129 9.50 13.97 -51.65
N THR A 130 10.53 14.79 -51.94
CA THR A 130 10.51 16.26 -52.16
C THR A 130 10.32 17.25 -50.99
N GLU A 131 11.40 17.99 -50.71
CA GLU A 131 11.63 19.18 -49.85
C GLU A 131 10.93 20.49 -50.36
N PRO A 132 11.20 21.71 -49.81
CA PRO A 132 11.54 22.15 -48.45
C PRO A 132 10.63 23.31 -47.97
N THR A 133 10.68 23.70 -46.69
CA THR A 133 10.88 25.10 -46.22
C THR A 133 10.58 25.21 -44.72
N GLY A 134 11.42 25.95 -44.00
CA GLY A 134 11.05 26.55 -42.71
C GLY A 134 11.88 26.10 -41.53
N THR A 135 13.03 26.75 -41.36
CA THR A 135 13.82 26.88 -40.14
C THR A 135 12.97 27.23 -38.91
N ASP A 136 13.18 26.60 -37.76
CA ASP A 136 13.85 27.27 -36.63
C ASP A 136 13.91 26.41 -35.36
N ASP A 137 15.04 26.62 -34.69
CA ASP A 137 15.55 25.92 -33.53
C ASP A 137 14.99 26.53 -32.22
N ALA A 138 14.91 25.68 -31.19
CA ALA A 138 14.95 25.97 -29.76
C ALA A 138 13.66 26.27 -28.93
N PRO A 139 13.66 25.82 -27.64
CA PRO A 139 12.47 25.57 -26.82
C PRO A 139 12.22 26.66 -25.77
N LYS A 140 11.06 26.66 -25.07
CA LYS A 140 10.96 27.08 -23.64
C LYS A 140 9.57 26.85 -23.03
N ASN A 141 9.55 26.00 -22.01
CA ASN A 141 8.56 25.95 -20.94
C ASN A 141 8.30 27.36 -20.37
N ALA A 142 7.07 27.86 -20.51
CA ALA A 142 6.61 29.09 -19.88
C ALA A 142 5.24 28.87 -19.24
N TYR A 143 5.17 28.00 -18.23
CA TYR A 143 4.05 27.97 -17.29
C TYR A 143 4.54 28.04 -15.85
N PHE A 144 5.41 29.02 -15.59
CA PHE A 144 5.71 29.51 -14.26
C PHE A 144 5.42 31.01 -14.23
N GLY A 145 4.48 31.42 -13.36
CA GLY A 145 4.49 32.75 -12.77
C GLY A 145 3.65 33.83 -13.46
N ARG A 146 2.35 33.83 -13.21
CA ARG A 146 1.61 35.09 -13.04
C ARG A 146 0.90 35.10 -11.68
N LYS A 147 1.70 35.29 -10.63
CA LYS A 147 1.22 35.91 -9.39
C LYS A 147 0.91 37.36 -9.73
N SER A 148 -0.34 37.66 -10.10
CA SER A 148 -0.84 39.03 -10.11
C SER A 148 -0.95 39.48 -8.66
N PHE A 149 -0.03 40.37 -8.27
CA PHE A 149 -0.05 41.10 -7.02
C PHE A 149 -1.37 41.87 -6.90
N ARG A 150 -2.08 41.67 -5.79
CA ARG A 150 -3.24 42.45 -5.38
C ARG A 150 -2.73 43.80 -4.88
N ALA A 151 -2.97 44.86 -5.64
CA ALA A 151 -2.82 46.24 -5.22
C ALA A 151 -4.14 46.96 -5.46
N GLY A 152 -4.66 47.65 -4.44
CA GLY A 152 -5.81 48.55 -4.58
C GLY A 152 -6.57 48.73 -3.28
N ASN A 153 -6.27 49.84 -2.60
CA ASN A 153 -6.96 50.55 -1.51
C ASN A 153 -8.27 49.99 -0.96
#